data_AF-A0AAE4FIM3-F1
#
_entry.id   AF-A0AAE4FIM3-F1
#
_cell.length_a   1.000
_cell.length_b   1.000
_cell.length_c   1.000
_cell.angle_alpha   90.00
_cell.angle_beta   90.00
_cell.angle_gamma   90.00
#
_symmetry.space_group_name_H-M   'P 1'
#
loop_
_entity.id
_entity.type
_entity.pdbx_description
1 polymer ?
#
loop_
_entity_poly.entity_id
_entity_poly.type
_entity_poly.pdbx_seq_one_letter_code
_entity_poly.pdbx_strand_id
1 'polypeptide(L)'
;MLKKFKKIAILCIFTIFACYTKVQAFQDNLSVNKDKIWTIKFNKEVQLDEAVKNEIKVKDSKGEELNCNLKLGKDNKSIIVEPPKENYKPEEKYILTVGNNIYSKNKVKLKDDTIIHFNIKKYDENEVVIFKDKNLEKAVRDTIKKTNGNLYKRDVDKITRLNIVDYNISNLEGIEHLTNLEGFWMGGAKVESLLPLKDLTKLQIFNATQCDIDDISPLKGLKNLKVLYLSINNISDITPLKELVNLQELDLEHNNISNINPLGGLYNIKELILNYNKINDISILNKLNNIESLSLAFNDINDISSLNELNNLNYILLNDNRISDISVLGKLYKLEYILLDYNKITDAKPLINLKNVKQLNLRGNNIKQDSEMEKFYKNIKFTNFRFDCDGNIIEF
;
A
#
# COMPACT_ATOMS: atom_id res chain seq x y z
N MET A 1 -29.41 -18.77 -35.99
CA MET A 1 -28.91 -19.48 -34.80
C MET A 1 -27.53 -18.94 -34.42
N LEU A 2 -27.39 -18.52 -33.16
CA LEU A 2 -26.18 -18.44 -32.31
C LEU A 2 -24.94 -17.57 -32.68
N LYS A 3 -24.89 -16.41 -32.01
CA LYS A 3 -23.80 -15.73 -31.28
C LYS A 3 -22.36 -16.30 -31.33
N LYS A 4 -21.37 -15.39 -31.49
CA LYS A 4 -20.26 -15.21 -30.54
C LYS A 4 -19.55 -13.85 -30.71
N PHE A 5 -19.62 -13.02 -29.67
CA PHE A 5 -18.77 -11.86 -29.42
C PHE A 5 -17.43 -12.33 -28.84
N LYS A 6 -16.31 -11.73 -29.27
CA LYS A 6 -15.10 -11.59 -28.45
C LYS A 6 -14.45 -10.22 -28.74
N LYS A 7 -14.38 -9.40 -27.68
CA LYS A 7 -13.54 -8.21 -27.55
C LYS A 7 -12.08 -8.58 -27.80
N ILE A 8 -11.39 -7.81 -28.63
CA ILE A 8 -9.93 -7.80 -28.71
C ILE A 8 -9.45 -6.48 -28.12
N ALA A 9 -8.61 -6.59 -27.10
CA ALA A 9 -7.89 -5.51 -26.47
C ALA A 9 -6.92 -4.90 -27.50
N ILE A 10 -7.00 -3.59 -27.70
CA ILE A 10 -6.04 -2.87 -28.54
C ILE A 10 -4.82 -2.54 -27.69
N LEU A 11 -3.83 -3.43 -27.78
CA LEU A 11 -2.45 -3.16 -27.43
C LEU A 11 -1.82 -2.39 -28.60
N CYS A 12 -1.79 -1.06 -28.53
CA CYS A 12 -1.05 -0.25 -29.51
C CYS A 12 0.38 -0.03 -29.01
N ILE A 13 1.29 -0.90 -29.46
CA ILE A 13 2.70 -0.55 -29.64
C ILE A 13 2.80 0.17 -30.98
N PHE A 14 3.23 1.42 -30.98
CA PHE A 14 3.75 2.07 -32.18
C PHE A 14 5.06 2.77 -31.83
N THR A 15 6.16 2.19 -32.31
CA THR A 15 7.43 2.87 -32.54
C THR A 15 7.33 3.67 -33.83
N ILE A 16 7.31 4.99 -33.73
CA ILE A 16 7.69 5.90 -34.82
C ILE A 16 8.57 6.99 -34.21
N PHE A 17 9.84 7.02 -34.64
CA PHE A 17 10.73 8.15 -34.41
C PHE A 17 10.25 9.32 -35.29
N ALA A 18 9.58 10.28 -34.67
CA ALA A 18 9.48 11.66 -35.13
C ALA A 18 9.06 12.52 -33.94
N CYS A 19 9.76 13.63 -33.74
CA CYS A 19 9.60 14.56 -32.64
C CYS A 19 8.16 15.12 -32.60
N TYR A 20 7.30 14.61 -31.71
CA TYR A 20 5.99 15.19 -31.42
C TYR A 20 5.87 15.45 -29.92
N THR A 21 6.25 16.65 -29.49
CA THR A 21 5.92 17.14 -28.15
C THR A 21 4.45 17.56 -28.12
N LYS A 22 3.55 16.59 -28.05
CA LYS A 22 2.21 16.82 -27.51
C LYS A 22 2.20 16.33 -26.07
N VAL A 23 1.83 17.23 -25.17
CA VAL A 23 1.33 16.85 -23.86
C VAL A 23 0.28 15.75 -24.07
N GLN A 24 0.37 14.64 -23.33
CA GLN A 24 -0.52 13.49 -23.44
C GLN A 24 -1.98 13.98 -23.47
N ALA A 25 -2.76 13.56 -24.48
CA ALA A 25 -4.06 14.13 -24.84
C ALA A 25 -4.94 14.47 -23.62
N PHE A 26 -5.05 15.76 -23.30
CA PHE A 26 -5.94 16.26 -22.26
C PHE A 26 -7.34 16.46 -22.84
N GLN A 27 -8.35 16.01 -22.11
CA GLN A 27 -9.76 16.30 -22.43
C GLN A 27 -10.12 17.63 -21.77
N ASP A 28 -10.54 18.61 -22.56
CA ASP A 28 -11.02 19.90 -22.08
C ASP A 28 -12.49 19.81 -21.62
N ASN A 29 -12.93 20.75 -20.77
CA ASN A 29 -14.28 20.80 -20.18
C ASN A 29 -14.64 19.57 -19.34
N LEU A 30 -13.73 19.13 -18.48
CA LEU A 30 -13.96 17.99 -17.58
C LEU A 30 -14.89 18.35 -16.42
N SER A 31 -15.85 17.47 -16.12
CA SER A 31 -16.62 17.54 -14.88
C SER A 31 -15.94 16.72 -13.79
N VAL A 32 -15.45 17.39 -12.74
CA VAL A 32 -14.61 16.81 -11.70
C VAL A 32 -15.17 17.06 -10.30
N ASN A 33 -14.72 16.30 -9.31
CA ASN A 33 -15.12 16.52 -7.92
C ASN A 33 -14.43 17.77 -7.34
N LYS A 34 -14.97 18.31 -6.24
CA LYS A 34 -14.46 19.52 -5.57
C LYS A 34 -13.01 19.41 -5.08
N ASP A 35 -12.54 18.21 -4.84
CA ASP A 35 -11.21 17.87 -4.32
C ASP A 35 -10.23 17.42 -5.43
N LYS A 36 -10.52 17.75 -6.70
CA LYS A 36 -9.71 17.33 -7.84
C LYS A 36 -8.25 17.76 -7.71
N ILE A 37 -7.35 16.77 -7.70
CA ILE A 37 -5.91 16.99 -7.85
C ILE A 37 -5.54 16.82 -9.34
N TRP A 38 -4.69 17.72 -9.84
CA TRP A 38 -4.12 17.65 -11.18
C TRP A 38 -2.67 17.17 -11.14
N THR A 39 -2.26 16.40 -12.14
CA THR A 39 -0.86 16.01 -12.32
C THR A 39 -0.43 16.40 -13.72
N ILE A 40 0.44 17.39 -13.81
CA ILE A 40 1.03 17.89 -15.06
C ILE A 40 2.30 17.07 -15.30
N LYS A 41 2.32 16.24 -16.35
CA LYS A 41 3.47 15.40 -16.70
C LYS A 41 4.30 16.02 -17.80
N PHE A 42 5.61 16.05 -17.58
CA PHE A 42 6.63 16.52 -18.50
C PHE A 42 7.43 15.32 -19.05
N ASN A 43 7.90 15.42 -20.28
CA ASN A 43 8.76 14.40 -20.88
C ASN A 43 10.22 14.46 -20.35
N LYS A 44 10.61 15.58 -19.74
CA LYS A 44 11.92 15.85 -19.17
C LYS A 44 11.79 16.32 -17.72
N GLU A 45 12.89 16.24 -16.97
CA GLU A 45 12.91 16.73 -15.59
C GLU A 45 12.57 18.22 -15.53
N VAL A 46 11.80 18.59 -14.51
CA VAL A 46 11.36 19.96 -14.22
C VAL A 46 11.70 20.30 -12.77
N GLN A 47 11.89 21.58 -12.49
CA GLN A 47 12.08 22.11 -11.14
C GLN A 47 10.86 22.93 -10.71
N LEU A 48 10.59 22.99 -9.41
CA LEU A 48 9.49 23.80 -8.86
C LEU A 48 10.04 25.04 -8.16
N ASP A 49 10.49 26.01 -8.96
CA ASP A 49 10.91 27.34 -8.50
C ASP A 49 9.77 28.36 -8.64
N GLU A 50 9.99 29.61 -8.17
CA GLU A 50 8.99 30.68 -8.25
C GLU A 50 8.59 31.02 -9.69
N ALA A 51 9.49 30.88 -10.67
CA ALA A 51 9.16 31.14 -12.07
C ALA A 51 8.16 30.10 -12.59
N VAL A 52 8.36 28.81 -12.29
CA VAL A 52 7.42 27.76 -12.66
C VAL A 52 6.10 27.90 -11.91
N LYS A 53 6.11 28.26 -10.62
CA LYS A 53 4.87 28.52 -9.86
C LYS A 53 4.05 29.64 -10.49
N ASN A 54 4.69 30.69 -10.99
CA ASN A 54 4.00 31.82 -11.65
C ASN A 54 3.36 31.43 -12.99
N GLU A 55 3.78 30.34 -13.62
CA GLU A 55 3.24 29.85 -14.90
C GLU A 55 2.10 28.84 -14.71
N ILE A 56 1.91 28.28 -13.51
CA ILE A 56 0.85 27.30 -13.23
C ILE A 56 -0.21 27.95 -12.34
N LYS A 57 -1.35 28.27 -12.94
CA LYS A 57 -2.41 29.04 -12.27
C LYS A 57 -3.76 28.36 -12.41
N VAL A 58 -4.54 28.40 -11.35
CA VAL A 58 -5.96 28.04 -11.40
C VAL A 58 -6.77 29.29 -11.16
N LYS A 59 -7.69 29.60 -12.07
CA LYS A 59 -8.57 30.77 -11.98
C LYS A 59 -10.02 30.37 -11.98
N ASP A 60 -10.85 31.14 -11.28
CA ASP A 60 -12.31 30.99 -11.32
C ASP A 60 -12.90 31.62 -12.60
N SER A 61 -14.22 31.51 -12.74
CA SER A 61 -14.96 32.11 -13.85
C SER A 61 -14.89 33.65 -13.94
N LYS A 62 -14.47 34.33 -12.88
CA LYS A 62 -14.26 35.79 -12.83
C LYS A 62 -12.81 36.18 -13.16
N GLY A 63 -11.93 35.19 -13.30
CA GLY A 63 -10.50 35.39 -13.55
C GLY A 63 -9.67 35.59 -12.28
N GLU A 64 -10.27 35.43 -11.10
CA GLU A 64 -9.56 35.49 -9.82
C GLU A 64 -8.72 34.22 -9.63
N GLU A 65 -7.46 34.39 -9.19
CA GLU A 65 -6.53 33.29 -8.99
C GLU A 65 -6.78 32.60 -7.64
N LEU A 66 -6.89 31.27 -7.68
CA LEU A 66 -7.07 30.46 -6.48
C LEU A 66 -5.70 30.11 -5.89
N ASN A 67 -5.61 30.17 -4.56
CA ASN A 67 -4.43 29.73 -3.82
C ASN A 67 -4.34 28.20 -3.79
N CYS A 68 -3.85 27.62 -4.89
CA CYS A 68 -3.58 26.19 -5.04
C CYS A 68 -2.14 25.87 -4.64
N ASN A 69 -1.94 24.76 -3.93
CA ASN A 69 -0.60 24.33 -3.57
C ASN A 69 0.04 23.49 -4.68
N LEU A 70 1.31 23.75 -4.99
CA LEU A 70 2.07 23.04 -6.01
C LEU A 70 3.15 22.17 -5.37
N LYS A 71 3.26 20.92 -5.81
CA LYS A 71 4.29 19.98 -5.34
C LYS A 71 5.00 19.33 -6.51
N LEU A 72 6.32 19.17 -6.41
CA LEU A 72 7.08 18.36 -7.36
C LEU A 72 6.76 16.88 -7.13
N GLY A 73 6.44 16.16 -8.20
CA GLY A 73 6.22 14.73 -8.17
C GLY A 73 7.51 13.96 -7.90
N LYS A 74 7.38 12.76 -7.31
CA LYS A 74 8.53 11.89 -6.96
C LYS A 74 9.36 11.46 -8.18
N ASP A 75 8.84 11.61 -9.39
CA ASP A 75 9.51 11.28 -10.66
C ASP A 75 10.40 12.41 -11.20
N ASN A 76 10.42 13.58 -10.53
CA ASN A 76 11.05 14.83 -10.99
C ASN A 76 10.57 15.30 -12.37
N LYS A 77 9.48 14.72 -12.89
CA LYS A 77 8.91 14.96 -14.22
C LYS A 77 7.43 15.30 -14.14
N SER A 78 6.90 15.50 -12.94
CA SER A 78 5.51 15.84 -12.71
C SER A 78 5.40 17.01 -11.75
N ILE A 79 4.40 17.87 -11.96
CA ILE A 79 3.97 18.86 -10.97
C ILE A 79 2.53 18.52 -10.59
N ILE A 80 2.29 18.42 -9.27
CA ILE A 80 0.99 18.14 -8.68
C ILE A 80 0.37 19.48 -8.27
N VAL A 81 -0.84 19.74 -8.76
CA VAL A 81 -1.66 20.89 -8.37
C VAL A 81 -2.74 20.39 -7.41
N GLU A 82 -2.61 20.73 -6.14
CA GLU A 82 -3.61 20.44 -5.12
C GLU A 82 -4.73 21.49 -5.17
N PRO A 83 -5.98 21.10 -4.86
CA PRO A 83 -7.06 22.05 -4.77
C PRO A 83 -6.77 23.12 -3.69
N PRO A 84 -7.49 24.25 -3.70
CA PRO A 84 -7.40 25.23 -2.62
C PRO A 84 -7.74 24.59 -1.28
N LYS A 85 -7.28 25.17 -0.17
CA LYS A 85 -7.55 24.64 1.19
C LYS A 85 -9.04 24.41 1.46
N GLU A 86 -9.91 25.25 0.91
CA GLU A 86 -11.37 25.15 1.03
C GLU A 86 -12.03 24.26 -0.04
N ASN A 87 -11.23 23.62 -0.91
CA ASN A 87 -11.62 22.95 -2.14
C ASN A 87 -12.20 23.90 -3.21
N TYR A 88 -12.46 23.36 -4.39
CA TYR A 88 -13.21 24.09 -5.42
C TYR A 88 -14.70 24.17 -5.04
N LYS A 89 -15.37 25.25 -5.41
CA LYS A 89 -16.80 25.40 -5.13
C LYS A 89 -17.63 24.55 -6.10
N PRO A 90 -18.62 23.79 -5.61
CA PRO A 90 -19.53 23.02 -6.46
C PRO A 90 -20.22 23.88 -7.51
N GLU A 91 -20.49 23.30 -8.68
CA GLU A 91 -21.19 23.93 -9.82
C GLU A 91 -20.47 25.14 -10.45
N GLU A 92 -19.30 25.53 -9.94
CA GLU A 92 -18.45 26.56 -10.55
C GLU A 92 -17.54 26.00 -11.64
N LYS A 93 -17.04 26.91 -12.49
CA LYS A 93 -16.08 26.63 -13.56
C LYS A 93 -14.74 27.25 -13.22
N TYR A 94 -13.68 26.53 -13.57
CA TYR A 94 -12.31 26.93 -13.33
C TYR A 94 -11.45 26.67 -14.57
N ILE A 95 -10.35 27.38 -14.64
CA ILE A 95 -9.37 27.30 -15.71
C ILE A 95 -8.01 27.02 -15.08
N LEU A 96 -7.42 25.87 -15.40
CA LEU A 96 -6.02 25.58 -15.12
C LEU A 96 -5.18 25.99 -16.33
N THR A 97 -4.28 26.95 -16.13
CA THR A 97 -3.31 27.42 -17.13
C THR A 97 -1.92 26.90 -16.75
N VAL A 98 -1.23 26.33 -17.73
CA VAL A 98 0.19 25.98 -17.69
C VAL A 98 0.87 26.78 -18.79
N GLY A 99 1.51 27.89 -18.41
CA GLY A 99 2.18 28.78 -19.33
C GLY A 99 3.45 28.18 -19.92
N ASN A 100 3.82 28.66 -21.11
CA ASN A 100 4.93 28.13 -21.86
C ASN A 100 6.30 28.58 -21.33
N ASN A 101 6.40 29.48 -20.35
CA ASN A 101 7.71 29.88 -19.79
C ASN A 101 8.24 28.90 -18.74
N ILE A 102 7.76 27.66 -18.73
CA ILE A 102 8.34 26.57 -17.95
C ILE A 102 9.48 25.94 -18.74
N TYR A 103 10.63 25.78 -18.07
CA TYR A 103 11.83 25.17 -18.63
C TYR A 103 12.12 23.83 -17.95
N SER A 104 12.52 22.85 -18.75
CA SER A 104 13.16 21.65 -18.20
C SER A 104 14.50 22.00 -17.56
N LYS A 105 15.04 21.08 -16.75
CA LYS A 105 16.36 21.20 -16.12
C LYS A 105 17.50 21.47 -17.13
N ASN A 106 17.34 21.01 -18.38
CA ASN A 106 18.27 21.24 -19.48
C ASN A 106 17.91 22.49 -20.31
N LYS A 107 17.14 23.42 -19.75
CA LYS A 107 16.75 24.71 -20.34
C LYS A 107 15.92 24.62 -21.63
N VAL A 108 15.26 23.49 -21.88
CA VAL A 108 14.28 23.39 -22.98
C VAL A 108 12.93 23.93 -22.50
N LYS A 109 12.44 24.96 -23.19
CA LYS A 109 11.16 25.64 -22.93
C LYS A 109 9.97 24.78 -23.38
N LEU A 110 8.83 24.89 -22.70
CA LEU A 110 7.55 24.42 -23.24
C LEU A 110 7.21 25.17 -24.55
N LYS A 111 6.58 24.45 -25.47
CA LYS A 111 6.29 24.99 -26.81
C LYS A 111 5.12 25.96 -26.79
N ASP A 112 4.02 25.54 -26.19
CA ASP A 112 2.73 26.22 -26.23
C ASP A 112 2.13 26.24 -24.82
N ASP A 113 1.31 27.26 -24.54
CA ASP A 113 0.51 27.29 -23.32
C ASP A 113 -0.50 26.13 -23.36
N THR A 114 -0.78 25.55 -22.20
CA THR A 114 -1.84 24.56 -22.05
C THR A 114 -2.90 25.12 -21.14
N ILE A 115 -4.15 25.16 -21.63
CA ILE A 115 -5.31 25.66 -20.90
C ILE A 115 -6.31 24.51 -20.76
N ILE A 116 -6.81 24.31 -19.55
CA ILE A 116 -7.79 23.28 -19.23
C ILE A 116 -8.96 23.94 -18.51
N HIS A 117 -10.13 23.88 -19.12
CA HIS A 117 -11.39 24.23 -18.51
C HIS A 117 -11.94 23.01 -17.78
N PHE A 118 -12.43 23.22 -16.56
CA PHE A 118 -13.12 22.18 -15.81
C PHE A 118 -14.26 22.78 -15.00
N ASN A 119 -15.28 21.97 -14.77
CA ASN A 119 -16.42 22.31 -13.94
C ASN A 119 -16.50 21.38 -12.74
N ILE A 120 -16.88 21.92 -11.59
CA ILE A 120 -17.09 21.12 -10.41
C ILE A 120 -18.49 20.53 -10.46
N LYS A 121 -18.58 19.22 -10.23
CA LYS A 121 -19.87 18.53 -10.12
C LYS A 121 -20.75 19.20 -9.09
N LYS A 122 -22.06 19.13 -9.32
CA LYS A 122 -23.05 19.47 -8.31
C LYS A 122 -22.78 18.68 -7.04
N TYR A 123 -22.81 19.38 -5.91
CA TYR A 123 -22.75 18.78 -4.59
C TYR A 123 -24.05 19.14 -3.89
N ASP A 124 -24.94 18.17 -3.77
CA ASP A 124 -26.19 18.35 -3.05
C ASP A 124 -26.04 17.77 -1.64
N GLU A 125 -25.88 18.66 -0.66
CA GLU A 125 -25.77 18.25 0.74
C GLU A 125 -27.01 17.53 1.27
N ASN A 126 -28.17 17.70 0.60
CA ASN A 126 -29.45 17.06 0.88
C ASN A 126 -29.71 15.86 -0.02
N GLU A 127 -28.74 15.42 -0.82
CA GLU A 127 -28.83 14.15 -1.54
C GLU A 127 -29.00 13.01 -0.54
N VAL A 128 -30.05 12.20 -0.74
CA VAL A 128 -30.30 11.03 0.09
C VAL A 128 -29.30 9.94 -0.27
N VAL A 129 -28.57 9.47 0.73
CA VAL A 129 -27.61 8.38 0.61
C VAL A 129 -28.32 7.07 0.96
N ILE A 130 -28.17 6.08 0.09
CA ILE A 130 -28.79 4.76 0.24
C ILE A 130 -27.67 3.73 0.39
N PHE A 131 -27.82 2.85 1.39
CA PHE A 131 -26.96 1.69 1.56
C PHE A 131 -27.79 0.45 1.25
N LYS A 132 -27.26 -0.43 0.40
CA LYS A 132 -28.00 -1.62 -0.04
C LYS A 132 -28.15 -2.65 1.08
N ASP A 133 -27.11 -2.79 1.89
CA ASP A 133 -27.13 -3.61 3.09
C ASP A 133 -27.66 -2.78 4.28
N LYS A 134 -28.76 -3.25 4.90
CA LYS A 134 -29.38 -2.58 6.04
C LYS A 134 -28.48 -2.57 7.28
N ASN A 135 -27.60 -3.57 7.42
CA ASN A 135 -26.65 -3.61 8.52
C ASN A 135 -25.51 -2.61 8.29
N LEU A 136 -25.11 -2.37 7.04
CA LEU A 136 -24.19 -1.28 6.70
C LEU A 136 -24.83 0.07 6.98
N GLU A 137 -26.10 0.27 6.57
CA GLU A 137 -26.84 1.48 6.92
C GLU A 137 -26.89 1.66 8.45
N LYS A 138 -27.18 0.58 9.20
CA LYS A 138 -27.21 0.60 10.65
C LYS A 138 -25.85 1.00 11.25
N ALA A 139 -24.74 0.42 10.78
CA ALA A 139 -23.41 0.78 11.23
C ALA A 139 -23.08 2.27 10.99
N VAL A 140 -23.48 2.78 9.83
CA VAL A 140 -23.35 4.21 9.49
C VAL A 140 -24.19 5.07 10.43
N ARG A 141 -25.46 4.70 10.67
CA ARG A 141 -26.36 5.41 11.59
C ARG A 141 -25.85 5.44 13.02
N ASP A 142 -25.35 4.31 13.51
CA ASP A 142 -24.79 4.18 14.86
C ASP A 142 -23.55 5.08 15.00
N THR A 143 -22.70 5.12 13.97
CA THR A 143 -21.49 5.98 13.91
C THR A 143 -21.84 7.46 14.05
N ILE A 144 -22.88 7.93 13.36
CA ILE A 144 -23.30 9.34 13.41
C ILE A 144 -24.40 9.64 14.44
N LYS A 145 -24.81 8.63 15.24
CA LYS A 145 -25.89 8.70 16.23
C LYS A 145 -27.22 9.21 15.65
N LYS A 146 -27.57 8.78 14.44
CA LYS A 146 -28.81 9.16 13.74
C LYS A 146 -29.69 7.94 13.45
N THR A 147 -30.57 7.63 14.39
CA THR A 147 -31.38 6.40 14.36
C THR A 147 -32.51 6.41 13.34
N ASN A 148 -33.03 7.59 12.96
CA ASN A 148 -34.23 7.72 12.12
C ASN A 148 -34.06 8.72 10.97
N GLY A 149 -34.98 8.66 10.01
CA GLY A 149 -35.04 9.56 8.85
C GLY A 149 -33.98 9.28 7.79
N ASN A 150 -34.03 10.05 6.70
CA ASN A 150 -33.08 9.91 5.58
C ASN A 150 -31.65 10.24 6.03
N LEU A 151 -30.69 9.46 5.54
CA LEU A 151 -29.27 9.82 5.57
C LEU A 151 -28.98 10.73 4.40
N TYR A 152 -28.33 11.86 4.65
CA TYR A 152 -27.97 12.83 3.63
C TYR A 152 -26.47 12.88 3.40
N LYS A 153 -26.04 13.42 2.26
CA LYS A 153 -24.61 13.58 1.95
C LYS A 153 -23.85 14.34 3.06
N ARG A 154 -24.44 15.40 3.64
CA ARG A 154 -23.86 16.12 4.79
C ARG A 154 -23.69 15.28 6.06
N ASP A 155 -24.47 14.22 6.22
CA ASP A 155 -24.40 13.35 7.39
C ASP A 155 -23.20 12.42 7.24
N VAL A 156 -23.05 11.80 6.07
CA VAL A 156 -21.98 10.84 5.78
C VAL A 156 -20.63 11.49 5.51
N ASP A 157 -20.61 12.75 5.04
CA ASP A 157 -19.37 13.51 4.82
C ASP A 157 -18.56 13.73 6.11
N LYS A 158 -19.20 13.61 7.28
CA LYS A 158 -18.53 13.72 8.59
C LYS A 158 -17.81 12.43 9.01
N ILE A 159 -18.07 11.32 8.32
CA ILE A 159 -17.53 10.01 8.68
C ILE A 159 -16.11 9.88 8.11
N THR A 160 -15.12 9.88 9.01
CA THR A 160 -13.71 9.63 8.69
C THR A 160 -13.25 8.25 9.13
N ARG A 161 -13.99 7.60 10.03
CA ARG A 161 -13.71 6.25 10.53
C ARG A 161 -15.00 5.47 10.62
N LEU A 162 -14.99 4.24 10.10
CA LEU A 162 -16.12 3.33 10.18
C LEU A 162 -15.63 1.95 10.60
N ASN A 163 -16.22 1.42 11.66
CA ASN A 163 -16.02 0.04 12.09
C ASN A 163 -17.34 -0.71 11.90
N ILE A 164 -17.29 -1.75 11.07
CA ILE A 164 -18.44 -2.61 10.77
C ILE A 164 -18.24 -4.06 11.22
N VAL A 165 -17.21 -4.33 12.03
CA VAL A 165 -17.00 -5.64 12.67
C VAL A 165 -18.26 -6.01 13.46
N ASP A 166 -18.68 -7.27 13.36
CA ASP A 166 -19.88 -7.84 13.99
C ASP A 166 -21.24 -7.31 13.51
N TYR A 167 -21.30 -6.50 12.44
CA TYR A 167 -22.58 -6.08 11.86
C TYR A 167 -23.19 -7.10 10.89
N ASN A 168 -22.51 -8.21 10.58
CA ASN A 168 -22.98 -9.22 9.64
C ASN A 168 -23.38 -8.60 8.27
N ILE A 169 -22.43 -7.89 7.66
CA ILE A 169 -22.60 -7.20 6.38
C ILE A 169 -22.07 -8.07 5.25
N SER A 170 -22.80 -8.06 4.14
CA SER A 170 -22.47 -8.83 2.93
C SER A 170 -22.34 -7.97 1.67
N ASN A 171 -22.89 -6.74 1.68
CA ASN A 171 -22.85 -5.85 0.53
C ASN A 171 -22.38 -4.45 0.95
N LEU A 172 -21.33 -3.94 0.28
CA LEU A 172 -20.73 -2.64 0.56
C LEU A 172 -21.29 -1.49 -0.28
N GLU A 173 -22.24 -1.73 -1.20
CA GLU A 173 -22.86 -0.67 -2.01
C GLU A 173 -23.50 0.40 -1.12
N GLY A 174 -23.11 1.64 -1.38
CA GLY A 174 -23.40 2.82 -0.57
C GLY A 174 -22.16 3.37 0.15
N ILE A 175 -21.15 2.54 0.41
CA ILE A 175 -19.92 3.00 1.09
C ILE A 175 -19.10 3.98 0.24
N GLU A 176 -19.26 3.96 -1.08
CA GLU A 176 -18.62 4.92 -2.01
C GLU A 176 -19.01 6.38 -1.71
N HIS A 177 -20.11 6.60 -1.00
CA HIS A 177 -20.52 7.93 -0.53
C HIS A 177 -19.70 8.42 0.67
N LEU A 178 -18.95 7.56 1.38
CA LEU A 178 -18.10 7.91 2.51
C LEU A 178 -16.75 8.48 2.04
N THR A 179 -16.78 9.50 1.20
CA THR A 179 -15.59 10.03 0.49
C THR A 179 -14.51 10.62 1.40
N ASN A 180 -14.82 10.84 2.68
CA ASN A 180 -13.87 11.31 3.71
C ASN A 180 -13.32 10.19 4.60
N LEU A 181 -13.61 8.91 4.29
CA LEU A 181 -13.15 7.78 5.07
C LEU A 181 -11.63 7.63 5.02
N GLU A 182 -11.01 7.65 6.19
CA GLU A 182 -9.57 7.48 6.43
C GLU A 182 -9.24 6.14 7.09
N GLY A 183 -10.17 5.60 7.89
CA GLY A 183 -10.04 4.30 8.54
C GLY A 183 -11.28 3.43 8.35
N PHE A 184 -11.09 2.20 7.89
CA PHE A 184 -12.18 1.24 7.68
C PHE A 184 -11.80 -0.13 8.24
N TRP A 185 -12.61 -0.62 9.20
CA TRP A 185 -12.44 -1.95 9.80
C TRP A 185 -13.68 -2.79 9.51
N MET A 186 -13.48 -3.89 8.80
CA MET A 186 -14.53 -4.82 8.39
C MET A 186 -14.16 -6.28 8.65
N GLY A 187 -13.17 -6.53 9.53
CA GLY A 187 -12.73 -7.88 9.84
C GLY A 187 -13.90 -8.82 10.20
N GLY A 188 -13.89 -10.02 9.62
CA GLY A 188 -14.97 -11.00 9.77
C GLY A 188 -16.19 -10.79 8.86
N ALA A 189 -16.29 -9.67 8.13
CA ALA A 189 -17.42 -9.42 7.23
C ALA A 189 -17.29 -10.22 5.92
N LYS A 190 -18.36 -10.91 5.53
CA LYS A 190 -18.38 -11.75 4.32
C LYS A 190 -18.94 -10.98 3.14
N VAL A 191 -18.13 -10.06 2.61
CA VAL A 191 -18.56 -9.17 1.53
C VAL A 191 -18.33 -9.77 0.15
N GLU A 192 -19.27 -9.55 -0.77
CA GLU A 192 -19.15 -10.08 -2.14
C GLU A 192 -18.06 -9.39 -2.96
N SER A 193 -17.76 -8.11 -2.67
CA SER A 193 -16.80 -7.33 -3.45
C SER A 193 -16.30 -6.10 -2.71
N LEU A 194 -15.03 -5.77 -2.92
CA LEU A 194 -14.41 -4.52 -2.50
C LEU A 194 -14.59 -3.38 -3.52
N LEU A 195 -15.27 -3.61 -4.66
CA LEU A 195 -15.42 -2.62 -5.72
C LEU A 195 -15.96 -1.25 -5.24
N PRO A 196 -16.92 -1.16 -4.29
CA PRO A 196 -17.38 0.11 -3.75
C PRO A 196 -16.28 0.96 -3.08
N LEU A 197 -15.15 0.37 -2.69
CA LEU A 197 -14.04 1.07 -2.03
C LEU A 197 -13.10 1.79 -3.02
N LYS A 198 -13.18 1.51 -4.33
CA LYS A 198 -12.14 1.88 -5.31
C LYS A 198 -11.77 3.37 -5.35
N ASP A 199 -12.71 4.24 -5.03
CA ASP A 199 -12.57 5.70 -5.10
C ASP A 199 -12.45 6.36 -3.71
N LEU A 200 -12.34 5.57 -2.63
CA LEU A 200 -12.13 6.07 -1.27
C LEU A 200 -10.66 6.46 -1.05
N THR A 201 -10.17 7.38 -1.87
CA THR A 201 -8.73 7.69 -1.98
C THR A 201 -8.12 8.32 -0.73
N LYS A 202 -8.92 8.70 0.28
CA LYS A 202 -8.44 9.21 1.57
C LYS A 202 -8.13 8.10 2.58
N LEU A 203 -8.44 6.84 2.24
CA LEU A 203 -8.22 5.71 3.13
C LEU A 203 -6.72 5.55 3.44
N GLN A 204 -6.40 5.50 4.74
CA GLN A 204 -5.06 5.34 5.29
C GLN A 204 -4.91 4.01 6.03
N ILE A 205 -5.98 3.53 6.65
CA ILE A 205 -6.03 2.28 7.41
C ILE A 205 -7.19 1.44 6.87
N PHE A 206 -6.89 0.23 6.44
CA PHE A 206 -7.90 -0.73 6.02
C PHE A 206 -7.64 -2.10 6.64
N ASN A 207 -8.63 -2.61 7.38
CA ASN A 207 -8.63 -3.97 7.91
C ASN A 207 -9.81 -4.74 7.33
N ALA A 208 -9.50 -5.81 6.59
CA ALA A 208 -10.43 -6.81 6.13
C ALA A 208 -9.89 -8.22 6.39
N THR A 209 -9.39 -8.45 7.61
CA THR A 209 -8.98 -9.78 8.07
C THR A 209 -10.18 -10.74 8.07
N GLN A 210 -10.01 -11.97 7.60
CA GLN A 210 -11.05 -13.00 7.65
C GLN A 210 -12.36 -12.59 6.94
N CYS A 211 -12.27 -12.14 5.69
CA CYS A 211 -13.41 -11.62 4.93
C CYS A 211 -13.72 -12.43 3.66
N ASP A 212 -13.11 -13.61 3.50
CA ASP A 212 -13.23 -14.48 2.32
C ASP A 212 -12.82 -13.79 0.98
N ILE A 213 -11.94 -12.77 1.04
CA ILE A 213 -11.53 -11.96 -0.12
C ILE A 213 -10.51 -12.70 -1.00
N ASP A 214 -10.69 -12.66 -2.32
CA ASP A 214 -9.70 -13.12 -3.30
C ASP A 214 -9.21 -12.00 -4.25
N ASP A 215 -10.10 -11.06 -4.61
CA ASP A 215 -9.82 -9.92 -5.47
C ASP A 215 -9.61 -8.62 -4.69
N ILE A 216 -8.37 -8.12 -4.71
CA ILE A 216 -7.96 -6.82 -4.15
C ILE A 216 -7.69 -5.77 -5.22
N SER A 217 -8.08 -6.00 -6.48
CA SER A 217 -7.93 -5.03 -7.56
C SER A 217 -8.54 -3.65 -7.29
N PRO A 218 -9.66 -3.51 -6.53
CA PRO A 218 -10.19 -2.21 -6.16
C PRO A 218 -9.25 -1.35 -5.32
N LEU A 219 -8.27 -1.96 -4.62
CA LEU A 219 -7.34 -1.24 -3.75
C LEU A 219 -6.22 -0.52 -4.51
N LYS A 220 -6.01 -0.82 -5.80
CA LYS A 220 -4.89 -0.31 -6.62
C LYS A 220 -4.76 1.22 -6.60
N GLY A 221 -5.88 1.93 -6.49
CA GLY A 221 -5.94 3.40 -6.50
C GLY A 221 -5.75 4.06 -5.13
N LEU A 222 -5.77 3.30 -4.04
CA LEU A 222 -5.83 3.81 -2.67
C LEU A 222 -4.44 4.17 -2.13
N LYS A 223 -3.74 5.05 -2.84
CA LYS A 223 -2.32 5.38 -2.65
C LYS A 223 -1.99 6.02 -1.30
N ASN A 224 -2.99 6.43 -0.52
CA ASN A 224 -2.81 6.98 0.82
C ASN A 224 -2.79 5.91 1.92
N LEU A 225 -3.01 4.63 1.59
CA LEU A 225 -2.89 3.53 2.53
C LEU A 225 -1.49 3.48 3.15
N LYS A 226 -1.48 3.37 4.48
CA LYS A 226 -0.30 3.22 5.35
C LYS A 226 -0.33 1.89 6.08
N VAL A 227 -1.52 1.44 6.47
CA VAL A 227 -1.76 0.19 7.19
C VAL A 227 -2.78 -0.62 6.43
N LEU A 228 -2.42 -1.85 6.07
CA LEU A 228 -3.29 -2.76 5.33
C LEU A 228 -3.24 -4.15 5.96
N TYR A 229 -4.37 -4.58 6.51
CA TYR A 229 -4.52 -5.90 7.12
C TYR A 229 -5.52 -6.72 6.29
N LEU A 230 -5.02 -7.78 5.68
CA LEU A 230 -5.74 -8.68 4.77
C LEU A 230 -5.48 -10.16 5.13
N SER A 231 -5.13 -10.43 6.39
CA SER A 231 -4.87 -11.78 6.87
C SER A 231 -6.09 -12.70 6.81
N ILE A 232 -5.87 -14.00 6.67
CA ILE A 232 -6.91 -15.04 6.64
C ILE A 232 -7.90 -14.78 5.49
N ASN A 233 -7.39 -14.74 4.27
CA ASN A 233 -8.19 -14.55 3.06
C ASN A 233 -7.74 -15.54 1.98
N ASN A 234 -8.27 -15.41 0.76
CA ASN A 234 -7.99 -16.30 -0.37
C ASN A 234 -7.10 -15.62 -1.43
N ILE A 235 -6.36 -14.57 -1.07
CA ILE A 235 -5.61 -13.74 -2.00
C ILE A 235 -4.41 -14.50 -2.57
N SER A 236 -4.24 -14.47 -3.89
CA SER A 236 -3.06 -15.01 -4.57
C SER A 236 -2.32 -13.97 -5.43
N ASP A 237 -3.03 -12.96 -5.94
CA ASP A 237 -2.44 -11.88 -6.74
C ASP A 237 -2.38 -10.57 -5.94
N ILE A 238 -1.15 -10.15 -5.63
CA ILE A 238 -0.88 -8.88 -4.94
C ILE A 238 -0.38 -7.77 -5.86
N THR A 239 -0.46 -7.95 -7.19
CA THR A 239 -0.13 -6.92 -8.19
C THR A 239 -0.82 -5.57 -7.93
N PRO A 240 -2.08 -5.51 -7.46
CA PRO A 240 -2.73 -4.24 -7.12
C PRO A 240 -1.96 -3.40 -6.10
N LEU A 241 -1.15 -4.01 -5.23
CA LEU A 241 -0.44 -3.31 -4.15
C LEU A 241 0.80 -2.54 -4.63
N LYS A 242 1.30 -2.81 -5.85
CA LYS A 242 2.62 -2.34 -6.32
C LYS A 242 2.86 -0.82 -6.28
N GLU A 243 1.78 -0.03 -6.36
CA GLU A 243 1.83 1.43 -6.36
C GLU A 243 1.48 2.06 -5.00
N LEU A 244 1.19 1.26 -3.97
CA LEU A 244 0.83 1.72 -2.63
C LEU A 244 2.08 2.06 -1.80
N VAL A 245 2.94 2.90 -2.37
CA VAL A 245 4.29 3.23 -1.87
C VAL A 245 4.31 3.87 -0.48
N ASN A 246 3.16 4.25 0.07
CA ASN A 246 3.03 4.83 1.40
C ASN A 246 2.74 3.79 2.49
N LEU A 247 2.59 2.50 2.13
CA LEU A 247 2.43 1.40 3.09
C LEU A 247 3.63 1.33 4.03
N GLN A 248 3.32 1.12 5.31
CA GLN A 248 4.24 1.02 6.44
C GLN A 248 4.04 -0.33 7.15
N GLU A 249 2.79 -0.78 7.24
CA GLU A 249 2.40 -2.06 7.84
C GLU A 249 1.55 -2.83 6.84
N LEU A 250 1.95 -4.07 6.56
CA LEU A 250 1.25 -4.97 5.66
C LEU A 250 1.15 -6.36 6.25
N ASP A 251 -0.07 -6.79 6.52
CA ASP A 251 -0.40 -8.14 6.94
C ASP A 251 -1.17 -8.89 5.85
N LEU A 252 -0.55 -9.95 5.34
CA LEU A 252 -1.04 -10.87 4.33
C LEU A 252 -0.93 -12.33 4.80
N GLU A 253 -0.86 -12.55 6.12
CA GLU A 253 -0.82 -13.89 6.70
C GLU A 253 -2.01 -14.76 6.26
N HIS A 254 -1.82 -16.08 6.16
CA HIS A 254 -2.88 -17.03 5.81
C HIS A 254 -3.60 -16.66 4.51
N ASN A 255 -2.84 -16.67 3.41
CA ASN A 255 -3.32 -16.44 2.05
C ASN A 255 -2.71 -17.48 1.08
N ASN A 256 -2.88 -17.29 -0.22
CA ASN A 256 -2.40 -18.19 -1.27
C ASN A 256 -1.27 -17.56 -2.12
N ILE A 257 -0.45 -16.70 -1.53
CA ILE A 257 0.55 -15.90 -2.24
C ILE A 257 1.81 -16.73 -2.46
N SER A 258 2.31 -16.75 -3.70
CA SER A 258 3.62 -17.34 -4.04
C SER A 258 4.61 -16.36 -4.66
N ASN A 259 4.11 -15.26 -5.24
CA ASN A 259 4.92 -14.24 -5.90
C ASN A 259 4.79 -12.91 -5.17
N ILE A 260 5.89 -12.47 -4.54
CA ILE A 260 5.97 -11.21 -3.81
C ILE A 260 6.66 -10.08 -4.57
N ASN A 261 7.00 -10.26 -5.85
CA ASN A 261 7.63 -9.22 -6.68
C ASN A 261 6.90 -7.86 -6.69
N PRO A 262 5.56 -7.80 -6.64
CA PRO A 262 4.85 -6.52 -6.56
C PRO A 262 5.25 -5.65 -5.35
N LEU A 263 5.82 -6.22 -4.29
CA LEU A 263 6.21 -5.48 -3.09
C LEU A 263 7.48 -4.65 -3.28
N GLY A 264 8.29 -4.87 -4.33
CA GLY A 264 9.63 -4.26 -4.46
C GLY A 264 9.68 -2.73 -4.54
N GLY A 265 8.54 -2.06 -4.75
CA GLY A 265 8.41 -0.60 -4.73
C GLY A 265 7.97 -0.02 -3.38
N LEU A 266 7.70 -0.85 -2.37
CA LEU A 266 7.10 -0.45 -1.09
C LEU A 266 8.16 -0.11 -0.04
N TYR A 267 9.08 0.78 -0.39
CA TYR A 267 10.26 1.15 0.41
C TYR A 267 9.96 1.71 1.81
N ASN A 268 8.72 2.07 2.12
CA ASN A 268 8.33 2.59 3.43
C ASN A 268 7.84 1.51 4.41
N ILE A 269 7.76 0.24 3.98
CA ILE A 269 7.34 -0.86 4.86
C ILE A 269 8.33 -1.01 6.02
N LYS A 270 7.79 -1.07 7.22
CA LYS A 270 8.46 -1.34 8.49
C LYS A 270 8.08 -2.71 9.04
N GLU A 271 6.83 -3.11 8.85
CA GLU A 271 6.31 -4.41 9.30
C GLU A 271 5.67 -5.14 8.13
N LEU A 272 6.16 -6.36 7.89
CA LEU A 272 5.68 -7.24 6.82
C LEU A 272 5.39 -8.63 7.37
N ILE A 273 4.12 -9.01 7.35
CA ILE A 273 3.65 -10.32 7.79
C ILE A 273 3.12 -11.10 6.59
N LEU A 274 3.76 -12.23 6.30
CA LEU A 274 3.52 -13.10 5.14
C LEU A 274 3.48 -14.58 5.55
N ASN A 275 3.22 -14.85 6.82
CA ASN A 275 3.14 -16.22 7.34
C ASN A 275 2.07 -17.04 6.61
N TYR A 276 2.20 -18.37 6.59
CA TYR A 276 1.20 -19.28 6.02
C TYR A 276 0.80 -18.90 4.59
N ASN A 277 1.81 -18.82 3.72
CA ASN A 277 1.66 -18.60 2.29
C ASN A 277 2.42 -19.70 1.53
N LYS A 278 2.70 -19.49 0.24
CA LYS A 278 3.40 -20.44 -0.65
C LYS A 278 4.65 -19.80 -1.25
N ILE A 279 5.34 -18.98 -0.46
CA ILE A 279 6.49 -18.18 -0.89
C ILE A 279 7.76 -19.03 -0.83
N ASN A 280 8.58 -18.94 -1.87
CA ASN A 280 9.91 -19.57 -1.92
C ASN A 280 10.99 -18.55 -2.26
N ASP A 281 10.74 -17.69 -3.25
CA ASP A 281 11.65 -16.63 -3.67
C ASP A 281 11.36 -15.33 -2.92
N ILE A 282 12.32 -14.91 -2.10
CA ILE A 282 12.29 -13.65 -1.35
C ILE A 282 13.36 -12.65 -1.81
N SER A 283 13.90 -12.82 -3.02
CA SER A 283 14.96 -11.97 -3.57
C SER A 283 14.56 -10.49 -3.61
N ILE A 284 13.27 -10.21 -3.84
CA ILE A 284 12.73 -8.85 -3.91
C ILE A 284 12.81 -8.08 -2.58
N LEU A 285 12.91 -8.78 -1.44
CA LEU A 285 12.95 -8.14 -0.13
C LEU A 285 14.22 -7.29 0.06
N ASN A 286 15.27 -7.51 -0.74
CA ASN A 286 16.47 -6.66 -0.75
C ASN A 286 16.22 -5.19 -1.16
N LYS A 287 14.98 -4.85 -1.58
CA LYS A 287 14.57 -3.47 -1.86
C LYS A 287 13.92 -2.77 -0.65
N LEU A 288 13.59 -3.51 0.40
CA LEU A 288 12.78 -3.03 1.52
C LEU A 288 13.64 -2.70 2.75
N ASN A 289 14.62 -1.82 2.57
CA ASN A 289 15.68 -1.55 3.56
C ASN A 289 15.19 -0.91 4.87
N ASN A 290 13.94 -0.45 4.92
CA ASN A 290 13.32 0.13 6.11
C ASN A 290 12.55 -0.88 6.96
N ILE A 291 12.52 -2.16 6.57
CA ILE A 291 11.85 -3.20 7.38
C ILE A 291 12.55 -3.33 8.74
N GLU A 292 11.73 -3.30 9.77
CA GLU A 292 12.08 -3.47 11.18
C GLU A 292 11.60 -4.85 11.70
N SER A 293 10.45 -5.33 11.21
CA SER A 293 9.85 -6.63 11.56
C SER A 293 9.44 -7.42 10.31
N LEU A 294 9.91 -8.66 10.19
CA LEU A 294 9.63 -9.56 9.07
C LEU A 294 9.13 -10.93 9.56
N SER A 295 7.95 -11.32 9.09
CA SER A 295 7.31 -12.60 9.41
C SER A 295 7.05 -13.40 8.12
N LEU A 296 7.70 -14.56 8.00
CA LEU A 296 7.66 -15.44 6.82
C LEU A 296 7.53 -16.91 7.23
N ALA A 297 6.98 -17.19 8.42
CA ALA A 297 6.77 -18.55 8.91
C ALA A 297 5.87 -19.37 7.98
N PHE A 298 6.00 -20.69 8.00
CA PHE A 298 5.12 -21.59 7.26
C PHE A 298 5.06 -21.24 5.76
N ASN A 299 6.24 -21.23 5.13
CA ASN A 299 6.43 -21.02 3.70
C ASN A 299 7.41 -22.11 3.17
N ASP A 300 7.85 -21.99 1.93
CA ASP A 300 8.76 -22.94 1.28
C ASP A 300 10.18 -22.36 1.10
N ILE A 301 10.58 -21.36 1.88
CA ILE A 301 11.84 -20.61 1.70
C ILE A 301 13.05 -21.47 2.02
N ASN A 302 14.09 -21.41 1.19
CA ASN A 302 15.36 -22.09 1.42
C ASN A 302 16.58 -21.15 1.35
N ASP A 303 16.49 -20.07 0.59
CA ASP A 303 17.53 -19.07 0.41
C ASP A 303 17.08 -17.73 1.01
N ILE A 304 17.86 -17.25 1.98
CA ILE A 304 17.66 -15.97 2.65
C ILE A 304 18.78 -14.97 2.39
N SER A 305 19.66 -15.25 1.43
CA SER A 305 20.82 -14.41 1.09
C SER A 305 20.45 -12.96 0.74
N SER A 306 19.23 -12.73 0.23
CA SER A 306 18.69 -11.41 -0.11
C SER A 306 18.43 -10.51 1.10
N LEU A 307 18.46 -11.03 2.32
CA LEU A 307 18.24 -10.25 3.54
C LEU A 307 19.48 -9.43 3.96
N ASN A 308 20.59 -9.53 3.23
CA ASN A 308 21.90 -8.99 3.62
C ASN A 308 21.95 -7.47 3.85
N GLU A 309 21.02 -6.70 3.29
CA GLU A 309 20.98 -5.24 3.41
C GLU A 309 19.86 -4.73 4.35
N LEU A 310 19.12 -5.63 5.02
CA LEU A 310 18.03 -5.27 5.94
C LEU A 310 18.55 -4.85 7.31
N ASN A 311 19.41 -3.84 7.33
CA ASN A 311 20.16 -3.38 8.50
C ASN A 311 19.28 -2.79 9.63
N ASN A 312 17.99 -2.58 9.39
CA ASN A 312 17.01 -2.11 10.38
C ASN A 312 16.23 -3.25 11.06
N LEU A 313 16.39 -4.48 10.59
CA LEU A 313 15.63 -5.63 11.07
C LEU A 313 16.00 -5.94 12.52
N ASN A 314 14.98 -5.96 13.39
CA ASN A 314 15.09 -6.32 14.80
C ASN A 314 14.30 -7.60 15.13
N TYR A 315 13.27 -7.91 14.36
CA TYR A 315 12.44 -9.09 14.52
C TYR A 315 12.40 -9.90 13.23
N ILE A 316 12.74 -11.18 13.31
CA ILE A 316 12.61 -12.11 12.20
C ILE A 316 11.96 -13.42 12.66
N LEU A 317 10.87 -13.80 12.00
CA LEU A 317 10.19 -15.07 12.16
C LEU A 317 10.22 -15.85 10.84
N LEU A 318 10.94 -16.96 10.85
CA LEU A 318 11.20 -17.84 9.70
C LEU A 318 10.92 -19.31 10.04
N ASN A 319 10.13 -19.57 11.09
CA ASN A 319 9.75 -20.92 11.50
C ASN A 319 9.14 -21.71 10.33
N ASP A 320 9.32 -23.03 10.34
CA ASP A 320 8.65 -23.94 9.40
C ASP A 320 8.92 -23.56 7.93
N ASN A 321 10.21 -23.55 7.58
CA ASN A 321 10.73 -23.34 6.23
C ASN A 321 11.76 -24.43 5.91
N ARG A 322 12.61 -24.22 4.89
CA ARG A 322 13.64 -25.18 4.42
C ARG A 322 15.04 -24.58 4.46
N ILE A 323 15.28 -23.62 5.34
CA ILE A 323 16.52 -22.84 5.41
C ILE A 323 17.63 -23.69 6.03
N SER A 324 18.81 -23.70 5.41
CA SER A 324 20.01 -24.36 5.96
C SER A 324 21.16 -23.40 6.22
N ASP A 325 21.29 -22.35 5.38
CA ASP A 325 22.33 -21.34 5.51
C ASP A 325 21.77 -20.06 6.13
N ILE A 326 22.26 -19.73 7.32
CA ILE A 326 21.90 -18.50 8.05
C ILE A 326 23.05 -17.48 8.13
N SER A 327 24.09 -17.65 7.30
CA SER A 327 25.29 -16.79 7.29
C SER A 327 24.95 -15.31 7.15
N VAL A 328 23.90 -14.99 6.40
CA VAL A 328 23.41 -13.63 6.20
C VAL A 328 22.94 -12.96 7.50
N LEU A 329 22.35 -13.71 8.44
CA LEU A 329 21.79 -13.16 9.68
C LEU A 329 22.90 -12.62 10.60
N GLY A 330 24.11 -13.18 10.50
CA GLY A 330 25.29 -12.70 11.24
C GLY A 330 25.70 -11.26 10.91
N LYS A 331 25.18 -10.68 9.82
CA LYS A 331 25.44 -9.29 9.42
C LYS A 331 24.37 -8.31 9.95
N LEU A 332 23.27 -8.81 10.49
CA LEU A 332 22.11 -8.02 10.90
C LEU A 332 22.18 -7.70 12.41
N TYR A 333 23.11 -6.83 12.79
CA TYR A 333 23.47 -6.56 14.20
C TYR A 333 22.34 -5.96 15.07
N LYS A 334 21.23 -5.53 14.48
CA LYS A 334 20.05 -5.03 15.20
C LYS A 334 19.05 -6.13 15.60
N LEU A 335 19.25 -7.37 15.15
CA LEU A 335 18.36 -8.47 15.50
C LEU A 335 18.28 -8.68 17.03
N GLU A 336 17.05 -8.68 17.53
CA GLU A 336 16.70 -8.94 18.91
C GLU A 336 15.89 -10.24 19.06
N TYR A 337 15.03 -10.55 18.09
CA TYR A 337 14.17 -11.73 18.09
C TYR A 337 14.43 -12.54 16.83
N ILE A 338 14.97 -13.75 16.99
CA ILE A 338 15.30 -14.66 15.89
C ILE A 338 14.56 -15.96 16.11
N LEU A 339 13.54 -16.22 15.29
CA LEU A 339 12.73 -17.42 15.36
C LEU A 339 12.93 -18.25 14.09
N LEU A 340 13.60 -19.39 14.22
CA LEU A 340 14.06 -20.25 13.13
C LEU A 340 13.67 -21.73 13.35
N ASP A 341 12.62 -21.99 14.14
CA ASP A 341 12.19 -23.35 14.43
C ASP A 341 11.87 -24.13 13.15
N TYR A 342 12.02 -25.45 13.19
CA TYR A 342 11.64 -26.37 12.11
C TYR A 342 12.19 -25.97 10.74
N ASN A 343 13.51 -25.81 10.69
CA ASN A 343 14.28 -25.58 9.46
C ASN A 343 15.31 -26.71 9.27
N LYS A 344 16.29 -26.51 8.39
CA LYS A 344 17.35 -27.48 8.06
C LYS A 344 18.73 -26.99 8.50
N ILE A 345 18.79 -26.15 9.53
CA ILE A 345 20.02 -25.50 9.98
C ILE A 345 20.90 -26.54 10.69
N THR A 346 22.19 -26.54 10.40
CA THR A 346 23.19 -27.38 11.07
C THR A 346 24.25 -26.57 11.81
N ASP A 347 24.45 -25.30 11.43
CA ASP A 347 25.45 -24.41 12.00
C ASP A 347 24.83 -23.09 12.45
N ALA A 348 24.96 -22.80 13.75
CA ALA A 348 24.48 -21.56 14.37
C ALA A 348 25.59 -20.51 14.57
N LYS A 349 26.86 -20.82 14.25
CA LYS A 349 28.01 -19.92 14.42
C LYS A 349 27.84 -18.54 13.79
N PRO A 350 27.15 -18.37 12.64
CA PRO A 350 26.91 -17.03 12.10
C PRO A 350 26.30 -16.05 13.09
N LEU A 351 25.55 -16.53 14.09
CA LEU A 351 24.87 -15.69 15.06
C LEU A 351 25.76 -15.24 16.23
N ILE A 352 26.96 -15.83 16.40
CA ILE A 352 27.80 -15.71 17.62
C ILE A 352 28.12 -14.27 18.04
N ASN A 353 28.18 -13.34 17.07
CA ASN A 353 28.54 -11.94 17.29
C ASN A 353 27.33 -11.01 17.47
N LEU A 354 26.10 -11.52 17.42
CA LEU A 354 24.88 -10.71 17.58
C LEU A 354 24.64 -10.42 19.06
N LYS A 355 25.00 -9.21 19.50
CA LYS A 355 25.00 -8.83 20.92
C LYS A 355 23.63 -8.44 21.49
N ASN A 356 22.65 -8.18 20.63
CA ASN A 356 21.34 -7.65 21.02
C ASN A 356 20.24 -8.72 21.09
N VAL A 357 20.57 -9.99 20.82
CA VAL A 357 19.58 -11.08 20.77
C VAL A 357 18.97 -11.32 22.15
N LYS A 358 17.67 -11.06 22.27
CA LYS A 358 16.85 -11.28 23.45
C LYS A 358 16.17 -12.65 23.40
N GLN A 359 15.75 -13.07 22.21
CA GLN A 359 15.10 -14.37 21.99
C GLN A 359 15.71 -15.08 20.79
N LEU A 360 16.01 -16.37 20.97
CA LEU A 360 16.47 -17.27 19.92
C LEU A 360 15.74 -18.60 19.99
N ASN A 361 15.01 -18.92 18.92
CA ASN A 361 14.33 -20.19 18.76
C ASN A 361 14.98 -20.98 17.62
N LEU A 362 15.37 -22.22 17.90
CA LEU A 362 16.12 -23.09 16.98
C LEU A 362 15.61 -24.54 16.98
N ARG A 363 14.49 -24.82 17.65
CA ARG A 363 13.96 -26.18 17.79
C ARG A 363 13.72 -26.81 16.42
N GLY A 364 13.88 -28.13 16.31
CA GLY A 364 13.55 -28.85 15.07
C GLY A 364 14.53 -28.60 13.93
N ASN A 365 15.70 -28.03 14.23
CA ASN A 365 16.86 -28.01 13.35
C ASN A 365 17.82 -29.17 13.67
N ASN A 366 18.88 -29.32 12.88
CA ASN A 366 19.91 -30.34 13.02
C ASN A 366 21.21 -29.77 13.60
N ILE A 367 21.08 -28.89 14.61
CA ILE A 367 22.22 -28.19 15.23
C ILE A 367 22.82 -29.07 16.33
N LYS A 368 24.15 -29.15 16.35
CA LYS A 368 24.92 -29.80 17.41
C LYS A 368 25.42 -28.79 18.44
N GLN A 369 25.59 -29.24 19.68
CA GLN A 369 26.20 -28.45 20.73
C GLN A 369 27.62 -28.06 20.31
N ASP A 370 27.93 -26.77 20.46
CA ASP A 370 29.23 -26.21 20.15
C ASP A 370 29.72 -25.38 21.34
N SER A 371 30.93 -25.68 21.84
CA SER A 371 31.56 -24.98 22.96
C SER A 371 31.81 -23.50 22.67
N GLU A 372 32.06 -23.11 21.41
CA GLU A 372 32.25 -21.71 21.03
C GLU A 372 30.97 -20.90 21.21
N MET A 373 29.80 -21.54 21.05
CA MET A 373 28.48 -20.91 21.16
C MET A 373 27.95 -20.86 22.60
N GLU A 374 28.57 -21.58 23.55
CA GLU A 374 28.06 -21.72 24.91
C GLU A 374 27.85 -20.36 25.61
N LYS A 375 28.84 -19.46 25.49
CA LYS A 375 28.73 -18.10 26.06
C LYS A 375 27.64 -17.28 25.37
N PHE A 376 27.48 -17.43 24.06
CA PHE A 376 26.44 -16.74 23.32
C PHE A 376 25.05 -17.20 23.80
N TYR A 377 24.77 -18.50 23.84
CA TYR A 377 23.48 -19.04 24.28
C TYR A 377 23.13 -18.65 25.72
N LYS A 378 24.10 -18.67 26.66
CA LYS A 378 23.88 -18.27 28.06
C LYS A 378 23.45 -16.81 28.24
N ASN A 379 23.77 -15.94 27.29
CA ASN A 379 23.41 -14.52 27.36
C ASN A 379 22.02 -14.23 26.76
N ILE A 380 21.37 -15.21 26.13
CA ILE A 380 20.05 -15.04 25.53
C ILE A 380 19.00 -15.21 26.62
N LYS A 381 18.11 -14.21 26.74
CA LYS A 381 17.08 -14.18 27.78
C LYS A 381 16.03 -15.27 27.61
N PHE A 382 15.64 -15.55 26.36
CA PHE A 382 14.61 -16.53 26.04
C PHE A 382 15.09 -17.48 24.93
N THR A 383 15.09 -18.78 25.23
CA THR A 383 15.32 -19.84 24.25
C THR A 383 14.24 -20.90 24.40
N ASN A 384 13.94 -21.62 23.33
CA ASN A 384 12.95 -22.71 23.33
C ASN A 384 13.61 -24.09 23.17
N PHE A 385 14.92 -24.18 23.37
CA PHE A 385 15.70 -25.39 23.15
C PHE A 385 16.77 -25.59 24.22
N ARG A 386 17.20 -26.85 24.38
CA ARG A 386 18.40 -27.25 25.13
C ARG A 386 19.16 -28.33 24.36
N PHE A 387 20.36 -28.68 24.81
CA PHE A 387 21.11 -29.80 24.25
C PHE A 387 20.96 -31.04 25.14
N ASP A 388 20.76 -32.22 24.52
CA ASP A 388 20.77 -33.52 25.19
C ASP A 388 22.21 -34.02 25.47
N CYS A 389 22.34 -35.22 26.03
CA CYS A 389 23.65 -35.82 26.32
C CYS A 389 24.49 -36.15 25.07
N ASP A 390 23.85 -36.27 23.91
CA ASP A 390 24.48 -36.53 22.62
C ASP A 390 24.77 -35.23 21.86
N GLY A 391 24.53 -34.08 22.50
CA GLY A 391 24.72 -32.75 21.95
C GLY A 391 23.69 -32.38 20.88
N ASN A 392 22.55 -33.05 20.79
CA ASN A 392 21.46 -32.67 19.88
C ASN A 392 20.56 -31.61 20.52
N ILE A 393 20.03 -30.73 19.68
CA ILE A 393 18.97 -29.80 20.08
C ILE A 393 17.65 -30.55 20.38
N ILE A 394 17.05 -30.30 21.55
CA ILE A 394 15.77 -30.88 21.99
C ILE A 394 14.86 -29.79 22.59
N GLU A 395 13.56 -30.09 22.70
CA GLU A 395 12.58 -29.24 23.36
C GLU A 395 12.78 -29.22 24.89
N PHE A 396 12.38 -28.10 25.51
CA PHE A 396 12.29 -27.98 26.97
C PHE A 396 11.25 -28.94 27.57
#